data_AF-A0A661B195-F1
#
_entry.id   AF-A0A661B195-F1
#
_cell.length_a   1.000
_cell.length_b   1.000
_cell.length_c   1.000
_cell.angle_alpha   90.00
_cell.angle_beta   90.00
_cell.angle_gamma   90.00
#
_symmetry.space_group_name_H-M   'P 1'
#
loop_
_entity.id
_entity.type
_entity.pdbx_description
1 polymer ?
#
loop_
_entity_poly.entity_id
_entity_poly.type
_entity_poly.pdbx_seq_one_letter_code
_entity_poly.pdbx_strand_id
1 'polypeptide(L)'
;MSICKKLAKYLNTNRGEYDYLKIERFLTRCCGLFFRQGKKGSHIIFYWDTENQYDVSSQFTVSVHNGRVKKVYVKKMWEVLAENLGIFAEDFYNE
;
A
#
# COMPACT_ATOMS: atom_id res chain seq x y z
N MET A 1 17.04 -12.76 0.52
CA MET A 1 16.35 -11.44 0.53
C MET A 1 14.86 -11.68 0.73
N SER A 2 14.34 -11.24 1.88
CA SER A 2 12.93 -11.29 2.28
C SER A 2 12.01 -10.75 1.16
N ILE A 3 10.80 -11.30 1.06
CA ILE A 3 9.83 -10.80 0.08
C ILE A 3 9.44 -9.34 0.36
N CYS A 4 9.41 -8.95 1.63
CA CYS A 4 9.10 -7.59 2.04
C CYS A 4 10.21 -6.63 1.64
N LYS A 5 11.47 -6.99 1.88
CA LYS A 5 12.64 -6.26 1.34
C LYS A 5 12.61 -6.09 -0.18
N LYS A 6 12.24 -7.14 -0.93
CA LYS A 6 12.10 -7.08 -2.41
C LYS A 6 11.01 -6.08 -2.84
N LEU A 7 9.85 -6.13 -2.18
CA LEU A 7 8.71 -5.27 -2.50
C LEU A 7 8.94 -3.82 -2.06
N ALA A 8 9.48 -3.58 -0.87
CA ALA A 8 9.87 -2.25 -0.40
C ALA A 8 10.87 -1.60 -1.36
N LYS A 9 11.92 -2.33 -1.77
CA LYS A 9 12.88 -1.86 -2.78
C LYS A 9 12.19 -1.50 -4.11
N TYR A 10 11.24 -2.33 -4.55
CA TYR A 10 10.47 -2.08 -5.77
C TYR A 10 9.64 -0.78 -5.66
N LEU A 11 9.00 -0.54 -4.53
CA LEU A 11 8.14 0.61 -4.26
C LEU A 11 8.92 1.91 -4.03
N ASN A 12 10.18 1.83 -3.58
CA ASN A 12 11.06 3.00 -3.45
C ASN A 12 11.86 3.35 -4.70
N THR A 13 11.80 2.52 -5.73
CA THR A 13 12.46 2.85 -7.00
C THR A 13 11.69 3.96 -7.70
N ASN A 14 12.35 5.03 -8.14
CA ASN A 14 11.68 6.09 -8.89
C ASN A 14 11.10 5.57 -10.23
N ARG A 15 9.78 5.36 -10.28
CA ARG A 15 9.03 4.87 -11.46
C ARG A 15 7.84 5.79 -11.74
N GLY A 16 7.39 5.85 -12.99
CA GLY A 16 6.14 6.53 -13.35
C GLY A 16 4.91 5.83 -12.79
N GLU A 17 4.89 4.50 -12.90
CA GLU A 17 3.78 3.65 -12.46
C GLU A 17 4.26 2.32 -11.84
N TYR A 18 3.40 1.74 -11.02
CA TYR A 18 3.64 0.53 -10.25
C TYR A 18 2.55 -0.50 -10.52
N ASP A 19 2.92 -1.77 -10.44
CA ASP A 19 1.98 -2.89 -10.51
C ASP A 19 1.18 -2.96 -9.21
N TYR A 20 -0.15 -2.88 -9.34
CA TYR A 20 -1.07 -2.95 -8.22
C TYR A 20 -0.88 -4.24 -7.40
N LEU A 21 -0.65 -5.39 -8.03
CA LEU A 21 -0.53 -6.66 -7.31
C LEU A 21 0.69 -6.68 -6.38
N LYS A 22 1.75 -5.93 -6.73
CA LYS A 22 2.93 -5.78 -5.87
C LYS A 22 2.65 -4.86 -4.69
N ILE A 23 1.83 -3.82 -4.89
CA ILE A 23 1.38 -2.92 -3.82
C ILE A 23 0.47 -3.67 -2.86
N GLU A 24 -0.56 -4.36 -3.36
CA GLU A 24 -1.47 -5.17 -2.56
C GLU A 24 -0.71 -6.21 -1.74
N ARG A 25 0.20 -6.97 -2.39
CA ARG A 25 1.00 -7.99 -1.72
C ARG A 25 1.90 -7.38 -0.64
N PHE A 26 2.48 -6.21 -0.87
CA PHE A 26 3.28 -5.52 0.13
C PHE A 26 2.42 -5.12 1.33
N LEU A 27 1.32 -4.41 1.10
CA LEU A 27 0.45 -3.91 2.16
C LEU A 27 -0.16 -5.04 3.00
N THR A 28 -0.59 -6.12 2.36
CA THR A 28 -1.20 -7.27 3.06
C THR A 28 -0.18 -8.16 3.76
N ARG A 29 0.94 -8.50 3.11
CA ARG A 29 1.90 -9.48 3.65
C ARG A 29 2.99 -8.87 4.52
N CYS A 30 3.33 -7.60 4.30
CA CYS A 30 4.45 -6.94 4.96
C CYS A 30 4.01 -5.88 5.95
N CYS A 31 2.83 -5.28 5.74
CA CYS A 31 2.29 -4.28 6.65
C CYS A 31 1.06 -4.79 7.43
N GLY A 32 0.50 -5.95 7.09
CA GLY A 32 -0.64 -6.54 7.79
C GLY A 32 -1.98 -5.86 7.51
N LEU A 33 -2.09 -5.08 6.45
CA LEU A 33 -3.35 -4.40 6.10
C LEU A 33 -4.34 -5.33 5.43
N PHE A 34 -5.61 -5.01 5.62
CA PHE A 34 -6.72 -5.60 4.89
C PHE A 34 -7.10 -4.70 3.72
N PHE A 35 -7.84 -5.25 2.75
CA PHE A 35 -8.32 -4.47 1.62
C PHE A 35 -9.72 -4.89 1.17
N ARG A 36 -10.38 -3.98 0.47
CA ARG A 36 -11.60 -4.26 -0.31
C ARG A 36 -11.55 -3.51 -1.64
N GLN A 37 -12.22 -4.08 -2.63
CA GLN A 37 -12.40 -3.40 -3.91
C GLN A 37 -13.56 -2.41 -3.83
N GLY A 38 -13.33 -1.20 -4.36
CA GLY A 38 -14.38 -0.21 -4.49
C GLY A 38 -15.44 -0.61 -5.51
N LYS A 39 -16.66 -0.06 -5.39
CA LYS A 39 -17.82 -0.40 -6.24
C LYS A 39 -17.57 -0.34 -7.76
N LYS A 40 -16.60 0.47 -8.22
CA LYS A 40 -16.29 0.67 -9.65
C LYS A 40 -15.01 -0.02 -10.10
N GLY A 41 -14.35 -0.81 -9.24
CA GLY A 41 -13.10 -1.54 -9.57
C GLY A 41 -11.87 -0.66 -9.84
N SER A 42 -12.02 0.66 -9.96
CA SER A 42 -10.97 1.64 -10.25
C SER A 42 -10.18 2.09 -9.02
N HIS A 43 -10.55 1.61 -7.84
CA HIS A 43 -9.90 1.94 -6.59
C HIS A 43 -9.96 0.78 -5.62
N ILE A 44 -8.92 0.68 -4.82
CA ILE A 44 -8.76 -0.31 -3.77
C ILE A 44 -8.63 0.46 -2.46
N ILE A 45 -9.40 0.01 -1.46
CA ILE A 45 -9.44 0.62 -0.15
C ILE A 45 -8.69 -0.30 0.79
N PHE A 46 -7.65 0.22 1.42
CA PHE A 46 -6.87 -0.47 2.44
C PHE A 46 -7.24 0.06 3.82
N TYR A 47 -7.27 -0.83 4.81
CA TYR A 47 -7.60 -0.52 6.20
C TYR A 47 -6.77 -1.40 7.13
N TRP A 48 -6.47 -0.90 8.32
CA TRP A 48 -5.62 -1.58 9.30
C TRP A 48 -6.40 -2.22 10.46
N ASP A 49 -7.70 -1.94 10.58
CA ASP A 49 -8.58 -2.52 11.60
C ASP A 49 -9.91 -3.00 10.97
N THR A 50 -10.24 -4.28 11.20
CA THR A 50 -11.47 -4.90 10.70
C THR A 50 -12.72 -4.44 11.46
N GLU A 51 -12.60 -4.07 12.74
CA GLU A 51 -13.73 -3.60 13.55
C GLU A 51 -14.22 -2.24 13.03
N ASN A 52 -13.29 -1.40 12.56
CA ASN A 52 -13.55 -0.07 12.03
C ASN A 52 -13.44 0.00 10.50
N GLN A 53 -13.70 -1.11 9.80
CA GLN A 53 -13.49 -1.19 8.34
C GLN A 53 -14.28 -0.14 7.54
N TYR A 54 -15.36 0.44 8.07
CA TYR A 54 -16.15 1.48 7.41
C TYR A 54 -15.81 2.90 7.87
N ASP A 55 -14.98 3.06 8.92
CA ASP A 55 -14.48 4.35 9.34
C ASP A 55 -13.43 4.86 8.34
N VAL A 56 -13.72 6.00 7.71
CA VAL A 56 -12.85 6.63 6.71
C VAL A 56 -11.51 7.07 7.31
N SER A 57 -11.48 7.36 8.61
CA SER A 57 -10.23 7.69 9.33
C SER A 57 -9.26 6.50 9.35
N SER A 58 -9.79 5.28 9.30
CA SER A 58 -9.05 4.03 9.35
C SER A 58 -8.75 3.43 7.97
N GLN A 59 -8.85 4.26 6.92
CA GLN A 59 -8.77 3.83 5.53
C GLN A 59 -7.88 4.73 4.69
N PHE A 60 -7.25 4.15 3.67
CA PHE A 60 -6.76 4.91 2.54
C PHE A 60 -7.12 4.25 1.22
N THR A 61 -7.26 5.07 0.18
CA THR A 61 -7.68 4.64 -1.15
C THR A 61 -6.56 4.80 -2.15
N VAL A 62 -6.30 3.74 -2.91
CA VAL A 62 -5.36 3.73 -4.03
C VAL A 62 -6.14 3.61 -5.32
N SER A 63 -5.97 4.59 -6.21
CA SER A 63 -6.55 4.50 -7.55
C SER A 63 -5.72 3.56 -8.43
N VAL A 64 -6.42 2.68 -9.14
CA VAL A 64 -5.86 1.67 -10.04
C VAL A 64 -6.45 1.85 -11.43
N HIS A 65 -5.59 1.95 -12.44
CA HIS A 65 -5.99 2.02 -13.85
C HIS A 65 -5.23 0.95 -14.63
N ASN A 66 -5.95 0.01 -15.26
CA ASN A 66 -5.36 -1.12 -15.99
C ASN A 66 -4.31 -1.91 -15.17
N GLY A 67 -4.59 -2.13 -13.87
CA GLY A 67 -3.66 -2.81 -12.96
C GLY A 67 -2.42 -1.99 -12.57
N ARG A 68 -2.38 -0.70 -12.94
CA ARG A 68 -1.28 0.21 -12.64
C ARG A 68 -1.69 1.29 -11.64
N VAL A 69 -0.73 1.69 -10.82
CA VAL A 69 -0.86 2.74 -9.81
C VAL A 69 0.18 3.82 -10.09
N LYS A 70 -0.24 5.08 -10.17
CA LYS A 70 0.67 6.20 -10.38
C LYS A 70 1.55 6.43 -9.16
N LYS A 71 2.79 6.91 -9.39
CA LYS A 71 3.75 7.24 -8.34
C LYS A 71 3.19 8.10 -7.19
N VAL A 72 2.32 9.06 -7.49
CA VAL A 72 1.72 9.93 -6.47
C VAL A 72 0.96 9.15 -5.40
N TYR A 73 0.30 8.05 -5.77
CA TYR A 73 -0.42 7.21 -4.81
C TYR A 73 0.53 6.34 -3.99
N VAL A 74 1.65 5.89 -4.57
CA VAL A 74 2.68 5.15 -3.82
C VAL A 74 3.41 6.06 -2.82
N LYS A 75 3.65 7.33 -3.19
CA LYS A 75 4.18 8.33 -2.23
C LYS A 75 3.22 8.56 -1.07
N LYS A 76 1.94 8.79 -1.38
CA LYS A 76 0.89 9.00 -0.38
C LYS A 76 0.68 7.75 0.51
N MET A 77 0.81 6.56 -0.06
CA MET A 77 0.79 5.31 0.70
C MET A 77 1.89 5.29 1.77
N TRP A 78 3.13 5.64 1.43
CA TRP A 78 4.22 5.72 2.42
C TRP A 78 3.98 6.78 3.51
N GLU A 79 3.43 7.94 3.14
CA GLU A 79 3.03 8.98 4.10
C GLU A 79 1.99 8.42 5.09
N VAL A 80 0.95 7.74 4.60
CA VAL A 80 -0.08 7.12 5.45
C VAL A 80 0.49 6.02 6.36
N LEU A 81 1.37 5.16 5.84
CA LEU A 81 2.01 4.10 6.61
C LEU A 81 2.87 4.67 7.76
N ALA A 82 3.61 5.75 7.49
CA ALA A 82 4.40 6.42 8.51
C ALA A 82 3.52 7.10 9.57
N GLU A 83 2.48 7.83 9.14
CA GLU A 83 1.60 8.60 10.03
C GLU A 83 0.74 7.72 10.93
N ASN A 84 0.22 6.60 10.42
CA ASN A 84 -0.79 5.80 11.13
C ASN A 84 -0.22 4.54 11.77
N LEU A 85 0.86 3.98 11.20
CA LEU A 85 1.43 2.70 11.64
C LEU A 85 2.89 2.81 12.08
N GLY A 86 3.54 3.97 11.90
CA GLY A 86 4.97 4.11 12.17
C GLY A 86 5.84 3.22 11.28
N ILE A 87 5.35 2.81 10.11
CA ILE A 87 6.06 1.95 9.16
C ILE A 87 6.79 2.81 8.13
N PHE A 88 8.10 2.60 8.05
CA PHE A 88 8.99 3.28 7.13
C PHE A 88 9.56 2.31 6.08
N ALA A 89 10.04 2.88 5.00
CA ALA A 89 10.73 2.15 3.95
C ALA A 89 11.96 1.40 4.46
N GLU A 90 12.69 2.04 5.37
CA GLU A 90 13.94 1.64 5.96
C GLU A 90 13.81 0.39 6.83
N ASP A 91 12.64 0.18 7.45
CA ASP A 91 12.34 -0.97 8.30
C ASP A 91 12.53 -2.29 7.55
N PHE A 92 12.32 -2.29 6.22
CA PHE A 92 12.44 -3.48 5.38
C PHE A 92 13.85 -3.70 4.81
N TYR A 93 14.79 -2.76 5.00
CA TYR A 93 16.17 -2.90 4.52
C TYR A 93 17.11 -3.51 5.55
N ASN A 94 16.77 -3.41 6.84
CA ASN A 94 17.55 -3.95 7.95
C ASN A 94 17.22 -5.42 8.28
N GLU A 95 16.26 -6.03 7.57
CA GLU A 95 16.00 -7.49 7.56
C GLU A 95 17.05 -8.32 6.80
#